data_AF-A0A266LTF8-F1
#
_entry.id   AF-A0A266LTF8-F1
#
_cell.length_a   1.000
_cell.length_b   1.000
_cell.length_c   1.000
_cell.angle_alpha   90.00
_cell.angle_beta   90.00
_cell.angle_gamma   90.00
#
_symmetry.space_group_name_H-M   'P 1'
#
loop_
_entity.id
_entity.type
_entity.pdbx_description
1 polymer ?
#
loop_
_entity_poly.entity_id
_entity_poly.type
_entity_poly.pdbx_seq_one_letter_code
_entity_poly.pdbx_strand_id
1 'polypeptide(L)' 'MSDPLDKATSSAPARLGEGCLSRYDPDDLSPENGTDFPGAAELWEQELQAAGLQLVVPEA' A
#
# COMPACT_ATOMS: atom_id res chain seq x y z
N MET A 1 -27.70 -20.35 2.07
CA MET A 1 -26.75 -19.73 1.13
C MET A 1 -25.40 -19.75 1.82
N SER A 2 -24.38 -20.37 1.23
CA SER A 2 -23.00 -20.17 1.69
C SER A 2 -22.55 -18.75 1.40
N ASP A 3 -21.61 -18.24 2.18
CA ASP A 3 -21.08 -16.89 2.00
C ASP A 3 -20.33 -16.84 0.66
N PRO A 4 -20.59 -15.84 -0.22
CA PRO A 4 -19.83 -15.66 -1.45
C PRO A 4 -18.30 -15.62 -1.24
N LEU A 5 -17.84 -15.20 -0.05
CA LEU A 5 -16.43 -15.15 0.33
C LEU A 5 -15.84 -16.54 0.67
N ASP A 6 -16.67 -17.56 0.93
CA ASP A 6 -16.20 -18.93 1.23
C ASP A 6 -15.43 -19.58 0.06
N LYS A 7 -15.51 -19.00 -1.14
CA LYS A 7 -14.79 -19.46 -2.34
C LYS A 7 -13.56 -18.62 -2.66
N ALA A 8 -13.29 -17.56 -1.91
CA ALA A 8 -12.15 -16.69 -2.16
C ALA A 8 -10.85 -17.38 -1.72
N THR A 9 -9.87 -17.44 -2.62
CA THR A 9 -8.52 -17.94 -2.32
C THR A 9 -7.62 -16.87 -1.69
N SER A 10 -8.13 -15.64 -1.54
CA SER A 10 -7.42 -14.50 -0.99
C SER A 10 -8.27 -13.90 0.13
N SER A 11 -7.65 -13.63 1.26
CA SER A 11 -8.27 -12.96 2.41
C SER A 11 -7.52 -11.67 2.69
N ALA A 12 -8.25 -10.61 3.01
CA ALA A 12 -7.65 -9.34 3.36
C ALA A 12 -6.97 -9.42 4.74
N PRO A 13 -5.88 -8.68 4.96
CA PRO A 13 -5.29 -8.52 6.29
C PRO A 13 -6.29 -7.98 7.30
N ALA A 14 -6.00 -8.19 8.58
CA ALA A 14 -6.80 -7.68 9.68
C ALA A 14 -6.97 -6.15 9.58
N ARG A 15 -8.13 -5.65 10.03
CA ARG A 15 -8.40 -4.21 10.13
C ARG A 15 -8.59 -3.80 11.58
N LEU A 16 -7.93 -2.71 11.95
CA LEU A 16 -8.05 -2.03 13.25
C LEU A 16 -9.04 -0.87 13.14
N GLY A 17 -9.78 -0.61 14.23
CA GLY A 17 -10.77 0.47 14.28
C GLY A 17 -12.09 0.12 13.56
N GLU A 18 -13.06 1.03 13.64
CA GLU A 18 -14.44 0.80 13.21
C GLU A 18 -14.99 1.92 12.30
N GLY A 19 -15.97 1.56 11.47
CA GLY A 19 -16.58 2.49 10.52
C GLY A 19 -15.58 3.17 9.59
N CYS A 20 -15.67 4.49 9.45
CA CYS A 20 -14.82 5.29 8.57
C CYS A 20 -13.36 5.41 9.02
N LEU A 21 -13.03 4.99 10.25
CA LEU A 21 -11.67 5.02 10.80
C LEU A 21 -10.97 3.66 10.72
N SER A 22 -11.60 2.67 10.08
CA SER A 22 -11.02 1.34 9.90
C SER A 22 -9.79 1.40 8.98
N ARG A 23 -8.68 0.81 9.42
CA ARG A 23 -7.40 0.73 8.68
C ARG A 23 -6.84 -0.69 8.75
N TYR A 24 -6.03 -1.10 7.76
CA TYR A 24 -5.32 -2.38 7.85
C TYR A 24 -4.30 -2.36 8.99
N ASP A 25 -4.13 -3.49 9.67
CA ASP A 25 -3.15 -3.69 10.71
C ASP A 25 -1.75 -3.74 10.07
N PRO A 26 -0.86 -2.75 10.32
CA PRO A 26 0.46 -2.74 9.73
C PRO A 26 1.32 -3.93 10.16
N ASP A 27 1.05 -4.54 11.32
CA ASP A 27 1.79 -5.72 11.79
C ASP A 27 1.36 -7.00 11.04
N ASP A 28 0.18 -6.99 10.44
CA ASP A 28 -0.36 -8.08 9.60
C ASP A 28 -0.08 -7.84 8.10
N LEU A 29 0.53 -6.70 7.74
CA LEU A 29 0.98 -6.42 6.39
C LEU A 29 2.35 -7.07 6.14
N SER A 30 2.45 -7.74 5.01
CA SER A 30 3.62 -8.46 4.54
C SER A 30 4.00 -8.03 3.12
N PRO A 31 5.23 -8.34 2.65
CA PRO A 31 5.68 -8.05 1.29
C PRO A 31 4.74 -8.56 0.19
N GLU A 32 4.12 -9.73 0.40
CA GLU A 32 3.14 -10.34 -0.51
C GLU A 32 1.81 -9.58 -0.61
N ASN A 33 1.51 -8.69 0.35
CA ASN A 33 0.39 -7.76 0.24
C ASN A 33 0.66 -6.60 -0.73
N GLY A 34 1.90 -6.47 -1.24
CA GLY A 34 2.25 -5.57 -2.34
C GLY A 34 2.60 -4.16 -1.87
N THR A 35 3.66 -4.02 -1.07
CA THR A 35 4.18 -2.70 -0.64
C THR A 35 5.58 -2.37 -1.13
N ASP A 36 6.27 -3.32 -1.77
CA ASP A 36 7.68 -3.15 -2.18
C ASP A 36 7.88 -2.31 -3.44
N PHE A 37 6.80 -2.00 -4.18
CA PHE A 37 6.75 -1.25 -5.45
C PHE A 37 8.13 -1.00 -6.08
N PRO A 38 8.78 -2.03 -6.64
CA PRO A 38 10.12 -1.88 -7.19
C PRO A 38 10.09 -0.85 -8.31
N GLY A 39 10.93 0.17 -8.19
CA GLY A 39 10.99 1.30 -9.13
C GLY A 39 10.04 2.47 -8.82
N ALA A 40 9.28 2.44 -7.72
CA ALA A 40 8.47 3.60 -7.31
C ALA A 40 9.32 4.85 -7.09
N ALA A 41 10.52 4.70 -6.53
CA ALA A 41 11.46 5.81 -6.37
C ALA A 41 11.90 6.40 -7.73
N GLU A 42 12.27 5.53 -8.68
CA GLU A 42 12.70 5.94 -10.03
C GLU A 42 11.56 6.61 -10.81
N LEU A 43 10.33 6.10 -10.68
CA LEU A 43 9.14 6.72 -11.26
C LEU A 43 8.88 8.09 -10.66
N TRP A 44 8.98 8.22 -9.33
CA TRP A 44 8.76 9.49 -8.65
C TRP A 44 9.74 10.57 -9.10
N GLU A 45 11.01 10.23 -9.28
CA GLU A 45 12.01 11.14 -9.84
C GLU A 45 11.65 11.59 -11.27
N GLN A 46 11.16 10.68 -12.12
CA GLN A 46 10.70 11.01 -13.48
C GLN A 46 9.51 11.98 -13.47
N GLU A 47 8.53 11.75 -12.61
CA GLU A 47 7.35 12.61 -12.47
C GLU A 47 7.74 14.01 -11.98
N LEU A 48 8.67 14.11 -11.03
CA LEU A 48 9.19 15.40 -10.58
C LEU A 48 9.95 16.13 -11.68
N GLN A 49 10.79 15.44 -12.45
CA GLN A 49 11.47 16.02 -13.60
C GLN A 49 10.47 16.53 -14.66
N ALA A 50 9.44 15.75 -14.97
CA ALA A 50 8.38 16.14 -15.89
C ALA A 50 7.59 17.37 -15.38
N ALA A 51 7.40 17.47 -14.06
CA ALA A 51 6.78 18.61 -13.40
C ALA A 51 7.72 19.82 -13.21
N GLY A 52 9.00 19.71 -13.57
CA GLY A 52 10.01 20.75 -13.36
C GLY A 52 10.35 20.99 -11.88
N LEU A 53 10.11 19.99 -11.03
CA LEU A 53 10.36 20.01 -9.59
C LEU A 53 11.66 19.26 -9.28
N GLN A 54 12.41 19.75 -8.28
CA GLN A 54 13.61 19.07 -7.79
C GLN A 54 13.29 18.33 -6.49
N LEU A 55 13.56 17.01 -6.47
CA LEU A 55 13.49 16.23 -5.24
C LEU A 55 14.59 16.68 -4.29
N VAL A 56 14.21 17.08 -3.07
CA VAL A 56 15.14 17.33 -1.97
C VAL A 56 14.90 16.26 -0.93
N VAL A 57 15.81 15.31 -0.81
CA VAL A 57 15.76 14.28 0.23
C VAL A 57 16.56 14.81 1.43
N PRO A 58 15.91 15.16 2.56
CA PRO A 58 16.66 15.51 3.77
C PRO A 58 17.41 14.27 4.29
N GLU A 59 18.64 14.45 4.78
CA GLU A 59 19.29 13.42 5.60
C GLU A 59 18.47 13.21 6.88
N ALA A 60 18.15 11.96 7.18
CA ALA A 60 17.39 11.53 8.36
C ALA A 60 18.28 11.37 9.59
#